data_AF-A0A9D5QZB2-F1
#
_entry.id   AF-A0A9D5QZB2-F1
#
_cell.length_a   1.000
_cell.length_b   1.000
_cell.length_c   1.000
_cell.angle_alpha   90.00
_cell.angle_beta   90.00
_cell.angle_gamma   90.00
#
_symmetry.space_group_name_H-M   'P 1'
#
loop_
_entity.id
_entity.type
_entity.pdbx_description
1 polymer ?
#
loop_
_entity_poly.entity_id
_entity_poly.type
_entity_poly.pdbx_seq_one_letter_code
_entity_poly.pdbx_strand_id
1 'polypeptide(L)'
;MKVKYFDIFGLRGQIKMSANPPQCIVDADYCIVMGGKVLQWVGIGWTEIRDATPEDDKTLPLVLTPHCSHCKHYDVLKDKTMYCFKTHKRITARKKPCKHYSEQ
;
A
#
# COMPACT_ATOMS: atom_id res chain seq x y z
N MET A 1 3.70 13.87 -12.07
CA MET A 1 4.58 13.23 -11.06
C MET A 1 3.75 12.15 -10.39
N LYS A 2 4.12 10.86 -10.48
CA LYS A 2 3.34 9.77 -9.89
C LYS A 2 3.46 9.87 -8.37
N VAL A 3 2.40 10.31 -7.69
CA VAL A 3 2.45 10.38 -6.23
C VAL A 3 2.25 8.97 -5.71
N LYS A 4 3.36 8.27 -5.50
CA LYS A 4 3.38 6.95 -4.87
C LYS A 4 3.14 7.18 -3.39
N TYR A 5 1.96 6.81 -2.94
CA TYR A 5 1.66 6.78 -1.52
C TYR A 5 1.85 5.34 -1.05
N PHE A 6 2.94 5.12 -0.30
CA PHE A 6 3.06 3.93 0.54
C PHE A 6 2.00 4.06 1.59
N ASP A 7 1.10 3.08 1.68
CA ASP A 7 0.03 2.95 2.68
C ASP A 7 0.16 4.01 3.79
N ILE A 8 -0.36 5.22 3.51
CA ILE A 8 -0.43 6.32 4.48
C ILE A 8 -1.30 5.86 5.67
N PHE A 9 -1.98 4.71 5.50
CA PHE A 9 -3.08 4.18 6.26
C PHE A 9 -2.64 3.00 7.11
N GLY A 10 -1.43 3.14 7.68
CA GLY A 10 -0.77 2.21 8.58
C GLY A 10 -1.74 1.21 9.20
N LEU A 11 -1.68 -0.02 8.69
CA LEU A 11 -2.44 -1.17 9.19
C LEU A 11 -3.95 -1.10 8.94
N ARG A 12 -4.37 -1.74 7.83
CA ARG A 12 -5.75 -2.22 7.57
C ARG A 12 -6.78 -1.11 7.32
N GLY A 13 -6.77 -0.48 6.15
CA GLY A 13 -8.01 0.07 5.58
C GLY A 13 -8.82 0.97 6.50
N GLN A 14 -8.16 1.60 7.49
CA GLN A 14 -8.75 2.58 8.38
C GLN A 14 -8.20 3.93 7.96
N ILE A 15 -8.49 4.29 6.71
CA ILE A 15 -8.98 5.63 6.56
C ILE A 15 -10.31 5.62 7.30
N LYS A 16 -10.34 6.08 8.55
CA LYS A 16 -11.43 7.00 8.83
C LYS A 16 -11.13 8.15 7.88
N MET A 17 -12.04 8.51 6.99
CA MET A 17 -11.96 9.79 6.27
C MET A 17 -12.20 10.92 7.29
N SER A 18 -11.53 10.83 8.45
CA SER A 18 -11.59 11.75 9.56
C SER A 18 -10.71 12.92 9.17
N ALA A 19 -11.39 13.83 8.49
CA ALA A 19 -11.15 15.24 8.32
C ALA A 19 -10.33 15.73 7.12
N ASN A 20 -9.20 15.11 6.71
CA ASN A 20 -8.38 15.72 5.63
C ASN A 20 -7.66 14.67 4.76
N PRO A 21 -8.27 14.13 3.70
CA PRO A 21 -7.55 13.33 2.70
C PRO A 21 -6.45 14.16 2.02
N PRO A 22 -5.38 13.52 1.51
CA PRO A 22 -4.47 14.15 0.57
C PRO A 22 -5.23 14.79 -0.61
N GLN A 23 -4.87 16.01 -1.00
CA GLN A 23 -5.56 16.77 -2.05
C GLN A 23 -5.64 16.00 -3.37
N CYS A 24 -4.59 15.27 -3.75
CA CYS A 24 -4.60 14.45 -4.97
C CYS A 24 -5.64 13.32 -4.97
N ILE A 25 -6.11 12.85 -3.81
CA ILE A 25 -7.20 11.87 -3.71
C ILE A 25 -8.54 12.58 -3.88
N VAL A 26 -8.68 13.80 -3.35
CA VAL A 26 -9.86 14.65 -3.57
C VAL A 26 -9.99 15.02 -5.05
N ASP A 27 -8.89 15.43 -5.69
CA ASP A 27 -8.83 15.78 -7.11
C ASP A 27 -9.14 14.58 -8.02
N ALA A 28 -8.91 13.36 -7.51
CA ALA A 28 -9.21 12.10 -8.17
C ALA A 28 -10.62 11.58 -7.85
N ASP A 29 -11.54 12.43 -7.40
CA ASP A 29 -12.91 12.06 -6.99
C ASP A 29 -12.95 10.88 -6.00
N TYR A 30 -12.02 10.92 -5.04
CA TYR A 30 -11.82 9.88 -4.05
C TYR A 30 -11.56 8.49 -4.63
N CYS A 31 -11.00 8.41 -5.84
CA CYS A 31 -10.58 7.18 -6.48
C CYS A 31 -9.07 6.95 -6.29
N ILE A 32 -8.70 5.70 -6.03
CA ILE A 32 -7.30 5.26 -5.93
C ILE A 32 -7.10 3.97 -6.72
N VAL A 33 -5.87 3.71 -7.14
CA VAL A 33 -5.47 2.39 -7.63
C VAL A 33 -4.76 1.65 -6.50
N MET A 34 -5.21 0.44 -6.20
CA MET A 34 -4.56 -0.45 -5.25
C MET A 34 -4.68 -1.89 -5.72
N GLY A 35 -3.56 -2.61 -5.79
CA GLY A 35 -3.54 -4.02 -6.17
C GLY A 35 -4.10 -4.33 -7.56
N GLY A 36 -3.98 -3.39 -8.51
CA GLY A 36 -4.49 -3.54 -9.87
C GLY A 36 -5.99 -3.25 -10.01
N LYS A 37 -6.64 -2.71 -8.96
CA LYS A 37 -8.05 -2.32 -8.99
C LYS A 37 -8.22 -0.84 -8.68
N VAL A 38 -9.27 -0.25 -9.22
CA VAL A 38 -9.73 1.09 -8.85
C VAL A 38 -10.72 0.95 -7.69
N LEU A 39 -10.41 1.62 -6.58
CA LEU A 39 -11.29 1.71 -5.42
C LEU A 39 -11.76 3.15 -5.25
N GLN A 40 -13.02 3.34 -4.84
CA GLN A 40 -13.58 4.64 -4.48
C GLN A 40 -14.05 4.65 -3.05
N TRP A 41 -13.87 5.79 -2.38
CA TRP A 41 -14.41 6.01 -1.04
C TRP A 41 -15.90 6.35 -1.10
N VAL A 42 -16.74 5.59 -0.38
CA VAL A 42 -18.21 5.76 -0.36
C VAL A 42 -18.74 6.29 0.99
N GLY A 43 -17.91 7.00 1.74
CA GLY A 43 -18.27 7.57 3.05
C GLY A 43 -17.99 6.65 4.24
N ILE A 44 -18.24 5.34 4.08
CA ILE A 44 -18.04 4.33 5.14
C ILE A 44 -16.80 3.44 4.92
N GLY A 45 -16.24 3.42 3.72
CA GLY A 45 -15.18 2.51 3.33
C GLY A 45 -14.79 2.64 1.87
N TRP A 46 -13.82 1.82 1.47
CA TRP A 46 -13.39 1.68 0.09
C TRP A 46 -14.16 0.57 -0.61
N THR A 47 -14.70 0.88 -1.79
CA THR A 47 -15.41 -0.08 -2.64
C THR A 47 -14.64 -0.26 -3.94
N GLU A 48 -14.44 -1.52 -4.35
CA GLU A 48 -13.87 -1.84 -5.66
C GLU A 48 -14.90 -1.51 -6.75
N ILE A 49 -14.53 -0.67 -7.72
CA ILE A 49 -15.43 -0.32 -8.84
C ILE A 49 -15.11 -1.17 -10.06
N ARG A 50 -13.82 -1.31 -10.39
CA ARG A 50 -13.36 -1.96 -11.62
C ARG A 50 -11.87 -2.30 -11.55
N ASP A 51 -11.42 -3.13 -12.48
CA ASP A 51 -9.99 -3.33 -12.72
C ASP A 51 -9.34 -2.05 -13.24
N ALA A 52 -8.09 -1.84 -12.83
CA ALA A 52 -7.31 -0.68 -13.26
C ALA A 52 -6.83 -0.86 -14.71
N THR A 53 -7.01 0.18 -15.51
CA THR A 53 -6.43 0.28 -16.84
C THR A 53 -5.04 0.92 -16.78
N PRO A 54 -4.20 0.75 -17.81
CA PRO A 54 -2.91 1.44 -17.90
C PRO A 54 -3.03 2.98 -17.84
N GLU A 55 -4.17 3.53 -18.22
CA GLU A 55 -4.50 4.94 -18.12
C GLU A 55 -4.74 5.37 -16.67
N ASP A 56 -5.43 4.56 -15.87
CA ASP A 56 -5.70 4.83 -14.46
C ASP A 56 -4.42 4.90 -13.64
N ASP A 57 -3.44 4.07 -13.96
CA ASP A 57 -2.12 4.09 -13.32
C ASP A 57 -1.34 5.40 -13.53
N LYS A 58 -1.77 6.22 -14.50
CA LYS A 58 -1.20 7.53 -14.83
C LYS A 58 -2.01 8.68 -14.23
N THR A 59 -3.33 8.53 -14.14
CA THR A 59 -4.25 9.60 -13.73
C THR A 59 -4.60 9.54 -12.25
N LEU A 60 -4.68 8.34 -11.66
CA LEU A 60 -5.11 8.14 -10.29
C LEU A 60 -3.92 7.97 -9.32
N PRO A 61 -4.10 8.36 -8.05
CA PRO A 61 -3.14 8.06 -7.00
C PRO A 61 -2.95 6.56 -6.85
N LEU A 62 -1.71 6.09 -6.97
CA LEU A 62 -1.36 4.69 -6.74
C LEU A 62 -1.02 4.50 -5.25
N VAL A 63 -1.83 3.68 -4.58
CA VAL A 63 -1.59 3.25 -3.21
C VAL A 63 -0.92 1.89 -3.22
N LEU A 64 0.34 1.86 -2.77
CA LEU A 64 1.09 0.62 -2.62
C LEU A 64 0.82 0.05 -1.24
N THR A 65 0.53 -1.25 -1.17
CA THR A 65 0.53 -1.97 0.11
C THR A 65 1.97 -2.36 0.42
N PRO A 66 2.64 -1.69 1.37
CA PRO A 66 4.00 -2.04 1.73
C PRO A 66 4.00 -3.45 2.30
N HIS A 67 5.01 -4.23 1.94
CA HIS A 67 5.25 -5.57 2.46
C HIS A 67 6.62 -5.61 3.10
N CYS A 68 6.83 -6.49 4.08
CA CYS A 68 8.13 -6.57 4.76
C CYS A 68 9.28 -6.93 3.81
N SER A 69 9.00 -7.52 2.64
CA SER A 69 10.00 -7.82 1.60
C SER A 69 10.53 -6.58 0.87
N HIS A 70 9.86 -5.43 0.95
CA HIS A 70 10.35 -4.18 0.34
C HIS A 70 11.28 -3.41 1.29
N CYS A 71 11.60 -3.98 2.46
CA CYS A 71 12.38 -3.34 3.50
C CYS A 71 13.88 -3.59 3.31
N LYS A 72 14.74 -2.63 3.67
CA LYS A 72 16.21 -2.82 3.72
C LYS A 72 16.70 -3.89 4.69
N HIS A 73 15.81 -4.33 5.58
CA HIS A 73 16.09 -5.39 6.53
C HIS A 73 15.62 -6.77 6.05
N TYR A 74 15.07 -6.85 4.83
CA TYR A 74 14.66 -8.09 4.20
C TYR A 74 15.83 -8.77 3.49
N ASP A 75 15.87 -10.10 3.60
CA ASP A 75 16.73 -10.94 2.76
C ASP A 75 16.13 -12.35 2.61
N VAL A 76 16.67 -13.12 1.67
CA VAL A 76 16.36 -14.54 1.46
C VAL A 76 17.54 -15.39 1.89
N LEU A 77 17.34 -16.22 2.90
CA LEU A 77 18.36 -17.15 3.40
C LEU A 77 18.67 -18.26 2.39
N LYS A 78 19.76 -19.00 2.61
CA LYS A 78 20.24 -20.09 1.72
C LYS A 78 19.20 -21.20 1.50
N ASP A 79 18.34 -21.43 2.48
CA ASP A 79 17.22 -22.39 2.44
C ASP A 79 15.97 -21.83 1.75
N LYS A 80 16.09 -20.68 1.07
CA LYS A 80 14.99 -19.93 0.43
C LYS A 80 13.98 -19.37 1.42
N THR A 81 14.31 -19.31 2.72
CA THR A 81 13.44 -18.69 3.72
C THR A 81 13.52 -17.16 3.64
N MET A 82 12.38 -16.52 3.40
CA MET A 82 12.21 -15.07 3.52
C MET A 82 12.39 -14.63 4.98
N TYR A 83 13.29 -13.69 5.25
CA TYR A 83 13.69 -13.34 6.61
C TYR A 83 13.83 -11.82 6.82
N CYS A 84 13.52 -11.36 8.02
CA CYS A 84 13.77 -9.98 8.46
C CYS A 84 14.89 -9.95 9.49
N PHE A 85 16.05 -9.39 9.12
CA PHE A 85 17.21 -9.28 10.00
C PHE A 85 17.01 -8.33 11.18
N LYS A 86 16.13 -7.33 11.05
CA LYS A 86 15.86 -6.39 12.14
C LYS A 86 14.97 -6.98 13.24
N THR A 87 14.05 -7.86 12.89
CA THR A 87 13.11 -8.48 13.86
C THR A 87 13.48 -9.91 14.21
N HIS A 88 14.49 -10.48 13.53
CA HIS A 88 14.91 -11.87 13.63
C HIS A 88 13.77 -12.87 13.39
N LYS A 89 12.90 -12.59 12.42
CA LYS A 89 11.70 -13.40 12.14
C LYS A 89 11.60 -13.79 10.67
N ARG A 90 11.09 -14.99 10.45
CA ARG A 90 10.63 -15.44 9.13
C ARG A 90 9.45 -14.58 8.65
N ILE A 91 9.48 -14.24 7.37
CA ILE A 91 8.44 -13.52 6.65
C ILE A 91 7.61 -14.55 5.89
N THR A 92 6.30 -14.36 5.91
CA THR A 92 5.35 -15.10 5.08
C THR A 92 4.81 -14.18 3.99
N ALA A 93 4.17 -14.71 2.94
CA ALA A 93 3.61 -13.90 1.86
C ALA A 93 2.54 -12.87 2.31
N ARG A 94 2.00 -13.01 3.53
CA ARG A 94 1.01 -12.09 4.12
C ARG A 94 1.63 -11.14 5.15
N LYS A 95 2.97 -11.14 5.30
CA LYS A 95 3.64 -10.45 6.40
C LYS A 95 3.70 -8.94 6.14
N LYS A 96 2.90 -8.22 6.91
CA LYS A 96 2.92 -6.75 6.91
C LYS A 96 4.27 -6.19 7.37
N PRO A 97 4.61 -4.96 6.94
CA PRO A 97 5.74 -4.21 7.44
C PRO A 97 5.75 -4.15 8.96
N CYS A 98 6.93 -4.22 9.55
CA CYS A 98 7.09 -4.07 10.98
C CYS A 98 7.28 -2.59 11.35
N LYS A 99 7.27 -2.28 12.65
CA LYS A 99 7.56 -0.94 13.19
C LYS A 99 8.95 -0.38 12.81
N HIS A 100 9.83 -1.22 12.30
CA HIS A 100 11.17 -0.86 11.84
C HIS A 100 11.29 -0.88 10.31
N TYR A 101 10.17 -0.87 9.59
CA TYR A 101 10.17 -0.83 8.14
C TYR A 101 10.90 0.42 7.64
N SER A 102 11.79 0.22 6.69
CA SER A 102 12.49 1.26 5.96
C SER A 102 12.69 0.73 4.56
N GLU A 103 12.19 1.45 3.57
CA GLU A 103 12.31 1.05 2.17
C GLU A 103 13.78 0.95 1.73
N GLN A 104 14.05 0.08 0.74
CA GLN A 104 15.35 -0.04 0.05
C GLN A 104 15.52 1.04 -1.00
#